data_AF-A0A952WUV3-F1
#
_entry.id   AF-A0A952WUV3-F1
#
_cell.length_a   1.000
_cell.length_b   1.000
_cell.length_c   1.000
_cell.angle_alpha   90.00
_cell.angle_beta   90.00
_cell.angle_gamma   90.00
#
_symmetry.space_group_name_H-M   'P 1'
#
loop_
_entity.id
_entity.type
_entity.pdbx_description
1 polymer ?
#
loop_
_entity_poly.entity_id
_entity_poly.type
_entity_poly.pdbx_seq_one_letter_code
_entity_poly.pdbx_strand_id
1 'polypeptide(L)'
;MQISFNRPIRAMRSGSRSVVPAAALLLAAGTASAGVVPFSTSEINHWLLVGMGPVNSSGGQPGIGQAVNVNNFELGANKAPVPAPSSFGPGLLGNVPNIPLNAMPVGSGICYRGNVAVTHPNGVFNLQDVGVYGNRGVWTQRALPSADAGTQNSFYNDPNHFPNTFNPTGFTNPGVHNNTGGTGSVVNPGAAVQSTRMDAPNFAGVTGGVDHSALRGEIASARTAINGLAQTGTLNVSGSGGTINSHTTITLGPGLNVIDIVTGGNDFLLQNANLVIDGPAGSGAIFRVPGNANFLVSQANILIGNGGIDLGSVLFYSDRQTNNQHFNFNNTVIHGVAFWTVGLAGGEININNAQGCTQLIADKITLNDVRFCQCGFVPVPAPGAAGLLGLGALWAIRRRRTPR
;
A
#
# COMPACT_ATOMS: atom_id res chain seq x y z
N MET A 1 53.07 40.79 -37.33
CA MET A 1 53.36 39.66 -36.43
C MET A 1 53.93 40.22 -35.14
N GLN A 2 53.08 40.45 -34.14
CA GLN A 2 53.49 40.88 -32.80
C GLN A 2 52.34 40.54 -31.83
N ILE A 3 52.72 39.93 -30.71
CA ILE A 3 51.88 39.46 -29.62
C ILE A 3 51.40 40.66 -28.80
N SER A 4 50.14 40.66 -28.36
CA SER A 4 49.73 41.36 -27.13
C SER A 4 48.54 40.67 -26.47
N PHE A 5 48.72 40.29 -25.22
CA PHE A 5 47.73 39.76 -24.30
C PHE A 5 46.98 40.91 -23.61
N ASN A 6 45.67 40.79 -23.41
CA ASN A 6 45.00 41.46 -22.31
C ASN A 6 43.89 40.62 -21.66
N ARG A 7 43.79 40.79 -20.34
CA ARG A 7 43.33 39.86 -19.29
C ARG A 7 41.83 39.50 -19.31
N PRO A 8 41.42 38.38 -18.70
CA PRO A 8 40.00 38.10 -18.47
C PRO A 8 39.48 38.84 -17.23
N ILE A 9 38.29 39.43 -17.39
CA ILE A 9 37.48 40.05 -16.34
C ILE A 9 36.93 38.96 -15.43
N ARG A 10 37.26 39.07 -14.14
CA ARG A 10 36.80 38.19 -13.06
C ARG A 10 35.38 38.60 -12.65
N ALA A 11 34.36 37.90 -13.13
CA ALA A 11 32.99 38.05 -12.64
C ALA A 11 32.81 37.24 -11.35
N MET A 12 32.79 37.92 -10.20
CA MET A 12 32.28 37.37 -8.95
C MET A 12 30.78 37.15 -9.06
N ARG A 13 30.35 35.89 -9.24
CA ARG A 13 28.97 35.48 -9.02
C ARG A 13 28.82 35.11 -7.54
N SER A 14 28.30 36.05 -6.76
CA SER A 14 27.78 35.82 -5.41
C SER A 14 26.60 34.84 -5.53
N GLY A 15 26.86 33.56 -5.24
CA GLY A 15 25.82 32.56 -5.10
C GLY A 15 25.15 32.70 -3.74
N SER A 16 24.09 33.51 -3.67
CA SER A 16 23.19 33.53 -2.52
C SER A 16 22.48 32.18 -2.42
N ARG A 17 23.01 31.27 -1.60
CA ARG A 17 22.30 30.06 -1.17
C ARG A 17 21.10 30.51 -0.34
N SER A 18 19.94 30.56 -0.97
CA SER A 18 18.67 30.75 -0.27
C SER A 18 18.39 29.48 0.52
N VAL A 19 18.73 29.50 1.80
CA VAL A 19 18.37 28.45 2.75
C VAL A 19 16.89 28.64 3.05
N VAL A 20 16.02 27.89 2.36
CA VAL A 20 14.59 27.82 2.72
C VAL A 20 14.51 26.99 4.00
N PRO A 21 14.08 27.55 5.14
CA PRO A 21 13.94 26.79 6.38
C PRO A 21 12.89 25.69 6.19
N ALA A 22 13.18 24.49 6.69
CA ALA A 22 12.22 23.39 6.76
C ALA A 22 11.04 23.85 7.63
N ALA A 23 9.92 24.19 6.98
CA ALA A 23 8.71 24.59 7.68
C ALA A 23 8.07 23.34 8.29
N ALA A 24 8.17 23.19 9.61
CA ALA A 24 7.32 22.27 10.34
C ALA A 24 5.88 22.80 10.27
N LEU A 25 5.03 22.16 9.46
CA LEU A 25 3.62 22.51 9.38
C LEU A 25 2.91 21.98 10.62
N LEU A 26 2.81 22.84 11.65
CA LEU A 26 2.05 22.53 12.85
C LEU A 26 0.56 22.61 12.51
N LEU A 27 -0.09 21.47 12.28
CA LEU A 27 -1.56 21.43 12.23
C LEU A 27 -2.07 21.74 13.64
N ALA A 28 -2.86 22.80 13.78
CA ALA A 28 -3.63 23.06 14.98
C ALA A 28 -4.75 22.02 15.07
N ALA A 29 -4.42 20.83 15.59
CA ALA A 29 -5.40 19.79 15.88
C ALA A 29 -6.26 20.25 17.06
N GLY A 30 -7.53 20.58 16.78
CA GLY A 30 -8.52 20.69 17.84
C GLY A 30 -8.59 19.37 18.59
N THR A 31 -8.74 19.40 19.91
CA THR A 31 -8.92 18.20 20.74
C THR A 31 -10.28 17.57 20.45
N ALA A 32 -10.45 16.97 19.27
CA ALA A 32 -11.58 16.11 18.97
C ALA A 32 -11.41 14.83 19.81
N SER A 33 -12.47 14.41 20.50
CA SER A 33 -12.48 13.12 21.18
C SER A 33 -12.16 12.02 20.17
N ALA A 34 -11.13 11.22 20.43
CA ALA A 34 -10.71 10.11 19.59
C ALA A 34 -11.90 9.21 19.21
N GLY A 35 -12.42 9.39 17.99
CA GLY A 35 -13.49 8.55 17.47
C GLY A 35 -12.96 7.17 17.13
N VAL A 36 -13.69 6.12 17.51
CA VAL A 36 -13.48 4.79 16.93
C VAL A 36 -13.88 4.87 15.46
N VAL A 37 -13.11 4.26 14.58
CA VAL A 37 -13.53 4.08 13.19
C VAL A 37 -14.78 3.20 13.16
N PRO A 38 -15.94 3.66 12.64
CA PRO A 38 -17.21 2.96 12.81
C PRO A 38 -17.43 1.88 11.73
N PHE A 39 -16.39 1.12 11.39
CA PHE A 39 -16.48 -0.02 10.48
C PHE A 39 -15.53 -1.16 10.86
N SER A 40 -15.91 -2.38 10.48
CA SER A 40 -15.10 -3.59 10.67
C SER A 40 -14.01 -3.69 9.61
N THR A 41 -12.85 -4.20 10.01
CA THR A 41 -11.74 -4.57 9.10
C THR A 41 -11.34 -6.03 9.27
N SER A 42 -12.27 -6.87 9.76
CA SER A 42 -12.01 -8.28 10.08
C SER A 42 -11.64 -9.12 8.87
N GLU A 43 -12.12 -8.74 7.68
CA GLU A 43 -11.74 -9.37 6.42
C GLU A 43 -10.77 -8.50 5.63
N ILE A 44 -10.98 -7.18 5.60
CA ILE A 44 -10.13 -6.26 4.82
C ILE A 44 -8.65 -6.38 5.23
N ASN A 45 -8.35 -6.49 6.52
CA ASN A 45 -6.97 -6.52 7.03
C ASN A 45 -6.20 -7.80 6.69
N HIS A 46 -6.80 -8.77 5.99
CA HIS A 46 -6.12 -9.99 5.55
C HIS A 46 -5.46 -9.85 4.17
N TRP A 47 -5.77 -8.77 3.43
CA TRP A 47 -5.40 -8.60 2.04
C TRP A 47 -4.39 -7.47 1.84
N LEU A 48 -3.34 -7.74 1.06
CA LEU A 48 -2.43 -6.72 0.53
C LEU A 48 -3.09 -5.98 -0.62
N LEU A 49 -3.72 -6.72 -1.54
CA LEU A 49 -4.40 -6.17 -2.71
C LEU A 49 -5.86 -6.62 -2.72
N VAL A 50 -6.78 -5.69 -3.00
CA VAL A 50 -8.17 -5.98 -3.31
C VAL A 50 -8.57 -5.28 -4.60
N GLY A 51 -8.74 -6.04 -5.68
CA GLY A 51 -9.24 -5.56 -6.98
C GLY A 51 -10.74 -5.78 -7.11
N MET A 52 -11.51 -4.74 -7.42
CA MET A 52 -12.98 -4.78 -7.36
C MET A 52 -13.69 -4.48 -8.67
N GLY A 53 -12.98 -4.13 -9.73
CA GLY A 53 -13.64 -3.72 -10.96
C GLY A 53 -13.90 -4.87 -11.94
N PRO A 54 -14.97 -4.75 -12.75
CA PRO A 54 -15.25 -5.68 -13.83
C PRO A 54 -14.19 -5.59 -14.93
N VAL A 55 -13.79 -6.73 -15.49
CA VAL A 55 -13.16 -6.72 -16.82
C VAL A 55 -14.06 -6.04 -17.82
N ASN A 56 -13.44 -5.37 -18.81
CA ASN A 56 -14.10 -4.93 -20.04
C ASN A 56 -15.05 -6.02 -20.51
N SER A 57 -16.33 -5.85 -20.22
CA SER A 57 -17.32 -6.82 -20.65
C SER A 57 -17.30 -6.82 -22.17
N SER A 58 -17.21 -8.00 -22.78
CA SER A 58 -17.46 -8.21 -24.20
C SER A 58 -18.90 -7.75 -24.48
N GLY A 59 -19.08 -6.49 -24.88
CA GLY A 59 -20.41 -5.88 -25.00
C GLY A 59 -20.45 -4.35 -25.11
N GLY A 60 -19.31 -3.65 -25.17
CA GLY A 60 -19.27 -2.22 -25.49
C GLY A 60 -19.52 -1.25 -24.34
N GLN A 61 -19.74 -1.74 -23.11
CA GLN A 61 -19.62 -0.92 -21.90
C GLN A 61 -18.14 -0.82 -21.53
N PRO A 62 -17.54 0.38 -21.39
CA PRO A 62 -16.16 0.52 -20.97
C PRO A 62 -16.00 -0.04 -19.56
N GLY A 63 -15.49 -1.26 -19.46
CA GLY A 63 -15.00 -1.77 -18.19
C GLY A 63 -13.69 -1.07 -17.83
N ILE A 64 -13.11 -1.50 -16.72
CA ILE A 64 -11.86 -0.93 -16.22
C ILE A 64 -10.62 -1.68 -16.75
N GLY A 65 -10.82 -2.68 -17.61
CA GLY A 65 -9.77 -3.63 -17.98
C GLY A 65 -9.49 -4.65 -16.87
N GLN A 66 -8.24 -5.08 -16.73
CA GLN A 66 -7.84 -6.08 -15.72
C GLN A 66 -7.90 -5.47 -14.31
N ALA A 67 -8.58 -6.15 -13.38
CA ALA A 67 -8.74 -5.66 -12.00
C ALA A 67 -7.40 -5.53 -11.28
N VAL A 68 -6.46 -6.45 -11.56
CA VAL A 68 -5.09 -6.38 -11.06
C VAL A 68 -4.12 -6.81 -12.17
N ASN A 69 -3.17 -5.96 -12.49
CA ASN A 69 -2.09 -6.20 -13.45
C ASN A 69 -0.74 -5.98 -12.76
N VAL A 70 0.12 -7.01 -12.72
CA VAL A 70 1.39 -6.97 -12.00
C VAL A 70 2.51 -7.53 -12.87
N ASN A 71 3.61 -6.80 -12.98
CA ASN A 71 4.82 -7.24 -13.69
C ASN A 71 6.10 -7.01 -12.86
N ASN A 72 7.07 -7.93 -12.94
CA ASN A 72 8.40 -7.89 -12.33
C ASN A 72 8.39 -7.63 -10.80
N PHE A 73 7.91 -8.57 -9.97
CA PHE A 73 7.42 -8.21 -8.63
C PHE A 73 7.65 -9.23 -7.49
N GLU A 74 7.64 -8.75 -6.22
CA GLU A 74 7.60 -9.54 -4.97
C GLU A 74 6.42 -9.17 -4.02
N LEU A 75 5.38 -10.03 -3.88
CA LEU A 75 4.19 -9.81 -3.00
C LEU A 75 4.38 -10.56 -1.70
N GLY A 76 4.26 -9.86 -0.57
CA GLY A 76 4.56 -10.44 0.73
C GLY A 76 6.04 -10.62 1.00
N ALA A 77 6.90 -9.90 0.27
CA ALA A 77 8.32 -9.79 0.54
C ALA A 77 8.86 -8.41 0.16
N ASN A 78 9.94 -8.00 0.82
CA ASN A 78 10.71 -6.82 0.49
C ASN A 78 12.21 -7.16 0.58
N LYS A 79 12.82 -7.65 -0.50
CA LYS A 79 14.17 -8.23 -0.46
C LYS A 79 15.32 -7.33 0.00
N ALA A 80 15.18 -6.00 -0.03
CA ALA A 80 16.27 -5.10 0.36
C ALA A 80 15.80 -3.83 1.11
N PRO A 81 16.56 -3.36 2.11
CA PRO A 81 16.36 -2.04 2.69
C PRO A 81 16.64 -0.96 1.64
N VAL A 82 15.93 0.17 1.70
CA VAL A 82 16.02 1.25 0.70
C VAL A 82 16.66 2.52 1.30
N PRO A 83 17.50 3.24 0.52
CA PRO A 83 17.93 2.94 -0.85
C PRO A 83 18.88 1.74 -0.91
N ALA A 84 18.58 0.74 -1.76
CA ALA A 84 19.40 -0.46 -1.89
C ALA A 84 20.58 -0.19 -2.84
N PRO A 85 21.84 -0.28 -2.40
CA PRO A 85 23.01 0.06 -3.22
C PRO A 85 23.43 -1.05 -4.23
N SER A 86 22.48 -1.80 -4.81
CA SER A 86 22.66 -2.99 -5.69
C SER A 86 23.17 -4.25 -4.95
N SER A 87 22.66 -5.45 -5.26
CA SER A 87 23.27 -6.31 -6.29
C SER A 87 22.34 -7.34 -6.95
N PHE A 88 21.01 -7.24 -6.87
CA PHE A 88 20.10 -8.17 -7.59
C PHE A 88 18.82 -7.50 -8.13
N GLY A 89 18.94 -6.76 -9.24
CA GLY A 89 17.84 -6.03 -9.90
C GLY A 89 17.71 -4.58 -9.43
N PRO A 90 17.02 -3.70 -10.20
CA PRO A 90 17.09 -2.26 -9.97
C PRO A 90 16.55 -1.97 -8.57
N GLY A 91 17.45 -1.67 -7.63
CA GLY A 91 17.04 -0.92 -6.45
C GLY A 91 16.40 0.38 -6.93
N LEU A 92 15.57 1.02 -6.11
CA LEU A 92 15.00 2.33 -6.43
C LEU A 92 16.12 3.24 -6.96
N LEU A 93 16.13 3.45 -8.28
CA LEU A 93 17.28 3.99 -9.02
C LEU A 93 17.55 5.41 -8.57
N GLY A 94 18.45 5.63 -7.60
CA GLY A 94 19.13 6.88 -7.25
C GLY A 94 18.27 8.14 -6.97
N ASN A 95 16.95 8.05 -7.13
CA ASN A 95 16.07 9.20 -7.30
C ASN A 95 15.10 9.34 -6.14
N VAL A 96 15.19 8.50 -5.13
CA VAL A 96 14.32 8.58 -3.96
C VAL A 96 15.09 9.29 -2.84
N PRO A 97 14.50 10.30 -2.18
CA PRO A 97 15.15 11.00 -1.07
C PRO A 97 15.60 10.03 0.02
N ASN A 98 16.68 10.39 0.72
CA ASN A 98 17.11 9.66 1.90
C ASN A 98 15.98 9.62 2.94
N ILE A 99 15.76 8.46 3.55
CA ILE A 99 14.81 8.30 4.64
C ILE A 99 15.27 9.19 5.81
N PRO A 100 14.41 10.06 6.35
CA PRO A 100 14.79 10.96 7.44
C PRO A 100 14.87 10.18 8.78
N LEU A 101 15.66 10.70 9.72
CA LEU A 101 15.91 10.03 11.02
C LEU A 101 14.67 9.88 11.92
N ASN A 102 13.62 10.68 11.67
CA ASN A 102 12.35 10.60 12.39
C ASN A 102 11.36 9.61 11.76
N ALA A 103 11.74 8.88 10.71
CA ALA A 103 10.93 7.79 10.17
C ALA A 103 11.26 6.46 10.85
N MET A 104 10.25 5.58 10.96
CA MET A 104 10.49 4.19 11.33
C MET A 104 11.37 3.48 10.30
N PRO A 105 12.21 2.51 10.72
CA PRO A 105 12.97 1.68 9.79
C PRO A 105 12.06 0.97 8.80
N VAL A 106 12.38 1.04 7.51
CA VAL A 106 11.68 0.30 6.47
C VAL A 106 12.21 -1.13 6.46
N GLY A 107 11.39 -2.07 6.93
CA GLY A 107 11.79 -3.47 7.05
C GLY A 107 12.02 -4.15 5.70
N SER A 108 12.94 -5.12 5.67
CA SER A 108 13.21 -6.01 4.54
C SER A 108 13.07 -7.48 4.92
N GLY A 109 12.66 -8.33 3.99
CA GLY A 109 12.50 -9.78 4.14
C GLY A 109 11.15 -10.28 3.59
N ILE A 110 10.94 -11.59 3.65
CA ILE A 110 9.64 -12.20 3.37
C ILE A 110 8.77 -12.03 4.61
N CYS A 111 7.59 -11.42 4.45
CA CYS A 111 6.63 -11.25 5.54
C CYS A 111 5.49 -12.27 5.51
N TYR A 112 5.31 -13.01 4.41
CA TYR A 112 4.23 -14.00 4.23
C TYR A 112 2.81 -13.41 4.31
N ARG A 113 2.68 -12.10 4.03
CA ARG A 113 1.40 -11.38 4.07
C ARG A 113 0.87 -10.95 2.70
N GLY A 114 1.44 -11.46 1.61
CA GLY A 114 1.13 -11.09 0.22
C GLY A 114 -0.19 -11.60 -0.34
N ASN A 115 -1.26 -11.65 0.45
CA ASN A 115 -2.57 -12.15 -0.01
C ASN A 115 -3.24 -11.16 -0.97
N VAL A 116 -3.91 -11.69 -2.00
CA VAL A 116 -4.54 -10.91 -3.07
C VAL A 116 -5.98 -11.38 -3.31
N ALA A 117 -6.95 -10.47 -3.23
CA ALA A 117 -8.35 -10.76 -3.49
C ALA A 117 -8.87 -10.04 -4.74
N VAL A 118 -9.72 -10.72 -5.52
CA VAL A 118 -10.62 -10.09 -6.50
C VAL A 118 -12.07 -10.36 -6.11
N THR A 119 -12.81 -9.29 -5.88
CA THR A 119 -14.17 -9.37 -5.31
C THR A 119 -15.27 -9.22 -6.33
N HIS A 120 -14.94 -8.90 -7.58
CA HIS A 120 -15.88 -8.80 -8.70
C HIS A 120 -16.04 -10.15 -9.41
N PRO A 121 -17.26 -10.56 -9.79
CA PRO A 121 -17.48 -11.84 -10.48
C PRO A 121 -16.70 -11.98 -11.78
N ASN A 122 -16.49 -10.87 -12.49
CA ASN A 122 -15.77 -10.78 -13.77
C ASN A 122 -14.37 -10.14 -13.63
N GLY A 123 -13.76 -10.12 -12.45
CA GLY A 123 -12.40 -9.60 -12.31
C GLY A 123 -11.37 -10.59 -12.85
N VAL A 124 -10.25 -10.08 -13.36
CA VAL A 124 -9.12 -10.88 -13.89
C VAL A 124 -7.81 -10.40 -13.27
N PHE A 125 -6.94 -11.36 -12.99
CA PHE A 125 -5.54 -11.14 -12.64
C PHE A 125 -4.65 -11.36 -13.85
N ASN A 126 -3.68 -10.47 -14.04
CA ASN A 126 -2.56 -10.68 -14.94
C ASN A 126 -1.28 -10.53 -14.14
N LEU A 127 -0.55 -11.63 -13.97
CA LEU A 127 0.68 -11.68 -13.19
C LEU A 127 1.79 -12.15 -14.13
N GLN A 128 2.81 -11.32 -14.31
CA GLN A 128 3.99 -11.65 -15.08
C GLN A 128 5.23 -11.47 -14.19
N ASP A 129 6.09 -12.50 -14.13
CA ASP A 129 7.36 -12.44 -13.41
C ASP A 129 7.18 -12.01 -11.92
N VAL A 130 6.20 -12.63 -11.25
CA VAL A 130 5.79 -12.29 -9.87
C VAL A 130 6.04 -13.44 -8.89
N GLY A 131 6.72 -13.17 -7.77
CA GLY A 131 6.72 -14.04 -6.59
C GLY A 131 5.65 -13.63 -5.59
N VAL A 132 4.75 -14.55 -5.20
CA VAL A 132 3.71 -14.30 -4.18
C VAL A 132 3.97 -15.14 -2.93
N TYR A 133 4.14 -14.46 -1.80
CA TYR A 133 4.40 -15.00 -0.47
C TYR A 133 3.23 -14.64 0.44
N GLY A 134 2.20 -15.47 0.47
CA GLY A 134 1.01 -15.24 1.29
C GLY A 134 0.47 -16.53 1.88
N ASN A 135 -0.19 -16.43 3.03
CA ASN A 135 -0.87 -17.57 3.66
C ASN A 135 -2.09 -18.04 2.84
N ARG A 136 -2.72 -17.15 2.07
CA ARG A 136 -3.94 -17.40 1.31
C ARG A 136 -3.71 -17.41 -0.21
N GLY A 137 -2.71 -16.67 -0.71
CA GLY A 137 -2.43 -16.55 -2.15
C GLY A 137 -3.43 -15.64 -2.88
N VAL A 138 -3.82 -16.04 -4.10
CA VAL A 138 -4.72 -15.30 -5.00
C VAL A 138 -6.09 -16.00 -5.06
N TRP A 139 -7.18 -15.29 -4.73
CA TRP A 139 -8.55 -15.84 -4.80
C TRP A 139 -9.50 -14.97 -5.65
N THR A 140 -10.44 -15.64 -6.33
CA THR A 140 -11.48 -15.01 -7.16
C THR A 140 -12.87 -15.46 -6.71
N GLN A 141 -13.87 -14.56 -6.84
CA GLN A 141 -15.22 -14.82 -6.36
C GLN A 141 -15.95 -15.98 -7.08
N ARG A 142 -15.55 -16.33 -8.30
CA ARG A 142 -16.12 -17.45 -9.05
C ARG A 142 -15.04 -18.14 -9.88
N ALA A 143 -15.20 -19.46 -10.05
CA ALA A 143 -14.46 -20.20 -11.06
C ALA A 143 -14.94 -19.74 -12.45
N LEU A 144 -14.27 -18.74 -13.01
CA LEU A 144 -14.45 -18.40 -14.42
C LEU A 144 -13.40 -19.16 -15.25
N PRO A 145 -13.78 -19.73 -16.41
CA PRO A 145 -12.86 -20.40 -17.35
C PRO A 145 -11.68 -19.53 -17.85
N SER A 146 -11.64 -18.25 -17.48
CA SER A 146 -10.67 -17.24 -17.90
C SER A 146 -10.41 -16.19 -16.82
N ALA A 147 -10.60 -16.54 -15.53
CA ALA A 147 -10.17 -15.70 -14.39
C ALA A 147 -8.66 -15.40 -14.42
N ASP A 148 -7.94 -16.21 -15.18
CA ASP A 148 -6.53 -16.14 -15.49
C ASP A 148 -6.35 -16.32 -17.01
N ALA A 149 -6.14 -15.20 -17.72
CA ALA A 149 -5.92 -15.19 -19.17
C ALA A 149 -4.54 -14.62 -19.53
N GLY A 150 -3.63 -14.52 -18.55
CA GLY A 150 -2.31 -13.92 -18.69
C GLY A 150 -1.19 -14.91 -19.00
N THR A 151 -0.06 -14.41 -19.50
CA THR A 151 1.19 -15.18 -19.65
C THR A 151 1.87 -15.30 -18.29
N GLN A 152 1.52 -16.32 -17.51
CA GLN A 152 2.00 -16.47 -16.13
C GLN A 152 3.38 -17.13 -16.01
N ASN A 153 4.31 -16.44 -15.37
CA ASN A 153 5.59 -16.98 -14.87
C ASN A 153 5.68 -16.85 -13.33
N SER A 154 4.54 -16.96 -12.63
CA SER A 154 4.45 -16.65 -11.21
C SER A 154 4.83 -17.83 -10.31
N PHE A 155 5.61 -17.55 -9.26
CA PHE A 155 5.97 -18.51 -8.22
C PHE A 155 5.14 -18.26 -6.95
N TYR A 156 4.43 -19.29 -6.48
CA TYR A 156 3.63 -19.23 -5.25
C TYR A 156 4.35 -20.02 -4.16
N ASN A 157 4.88 -19.34 -3.14
CA ASN A 157 5.48 -20.00 -1.98
C ASN A 157 4.47 -19.97 -0.82
N ASP A 158 3.63 -20.99 -0.72
CA ASP A 158 2.80 -21.22 0.46
C ASP A 158 3.63 -21.95 1.52
N PRO A 159 3.91 -21.35 2.70
CA PRO A 159 4.66 -22.00 3.77
C PRO A 159 3.97 -23.24 4.37
N ASN A 160 2.68 -23.47 4.08
CA ASN A 160 1.95 -24.66 4.52
C ASN A 160 1.92 -25.79 3.47
N HIS A 161 2.35 -25.54 2.24
CA HIS A 161 2.51 -26.56 1.20
C HIS A 161 4.00 -26.81 0.98
N PHE A 162 4.61 -27.66 1.81
CA PHE A 162 5.93 -28.21 1.53
C PHE A 162 5.81 -29.67 1.05
N PRO A 163 6.62 -30.12 0.07
CA PRO A 163 7.80 -29.44 -0.48
C PRO A 163 7.52 -28.49 -1.68
N ASN A 164 8.03 -27.25 -1.58
CA ASN A 164 7.96 -26.21 -2.62
C ASN A 164 9.11 -26.28 -3.65
N THR A 165 9.39 -27.49 -4.16
CA THR A 165 10.06 -27.63 -5.45
C THR A 165 9.30 -28.68 -6.24
N PHE A 166 8.63 -28.26 -7.31
CA PHE A 166 8.25 -29.18 -8.36
C PHE A 166 9.55 -29.69 -8.99
N ASN A 167 9.95 -30.91 -8.66
CA ASN A 167 10.88 -31.65 -9.49
C ASN A 167 10.04 -32.34 -10.56
N PRO A 168 10.06 -31.91 -11.84
CA PRO A 168 9.27 -32.53 -12.89
C PRO A 168 9.96 -33.82 -13.32
N THR A 169 9.91 -34.86 -12.49
CA THR A 169 10.30 -36.21 -12.94
C THR A 169 9.15 -36.83 -13.72
N GLY A 170 9.00 -36.39 -14.96
CA GLY A 170 8.34 -37.16 -16.02
C GLY A 170 6.83 -36.98 -16.16
N PHE A 171 6.42 -36.56 -17.36
CA PHE A 171 5.05 -36.69 -17.83
C PHE A 171 4.70 -38.17 -18.01
N THR A 172 3.90 -38.75 -17.11
CA THR A 172 3.03 -39.88 -17.47
C THR A 172 1.80 -39.96 -16.57
N ASN A 173 0.65 -39.72 -17.21
CA ASN A 173 -0.74 -40.08 -16.90
C ASN A 173 -1.70 -38.97 -16.43
N PRO A 174 -2.64 -38.54 -17.30
CA PRO A 174 -3.85 -37.85 -16.86
C PRO A 174 -4.75 -38.86 -16.14
N GLY A 175 -4.93 -38.69 -14.82
CA GLY A 175 -5.91 -39.46 -14.05
C GLY A 175 -5.50 -39.93 -12.66
N VAL A 176 -4.31 -39.59 -12.15
CA VAL A 176 -3.86 -40.00 -10.80
C VAL A 176 -3.74 -38.79 -9.87
N HIS A 177 -4.71 -38.63 -8.95
CA HIS A 177 -4.75 -37.57 -7.94
C HIS A 177 -3.89 -37.86 -6.69
N ASN A 178 -2.69 -38.42 -6.84
CA ASN A 178 -1.79 -38.61 -5.68
C ASN A 178 -0.37 -38.19 -6.05
N ASN A 179 0.07 -37.09 -5.44
CA ASN A 179 1.41 -36.54 -5.56
C ASN A 179 2.38 -37.38 -4.72
N THR A 180 2.93 -38.45 -5.29
CA THR A 180 3.92 -39.30 -4.61
C THR A 180 5.34 -38.79 -4.84
N GLY A 181 5.87 -38.02 -3.87
CA GLY A 181 7.25 -38.23 -3.42
C GLY A 181 8.39 -37.41 -4.04
N GLY A 182 8.18 -36.17 -4.48
CA GLY A 182 9.31 -35.27 -4.75
C GLY A 182 9.90 -34.72 -3.44
N THR A 183 11.12 -35.09 -3.05
CA THR A 183 11.81 -34.47 -1.91
C THR A 183 12.41 -33.13 -2.33
N GLY A 184 11.79 -32.03 -1.89
CA GLY A 184 12.32 -30.69 -2.14
C GLY A 184 13.48 -30.33 -1.23
N SER A 185 14.44 -29.58 -1.77
CA SER A 185 15.54 -29.00 -1.00
C SER A 185 15.10 -27.69 -0.34
N VAL A 186 15.55 -27.46 0.90
CA VAL A 186 15.33 -26.21 1.63
C VAL A 186 15.99 -25.06 0.87
N VAL A 187 15.19 -24.10 0.40
CA VAL A 187 15.69 -22.87 -0.22
C VAL A 187 15.89 -21.84 0.88
N ASN A 188 17.15 -21.48 1.16
CA ASN A 188 17.47 -20.45 2.15
C ASN A 188 16.86 -19.09 1.74
N PRO A 189 16.53 -18.20 2.70
CA PRO A 189 16.17 -16.81 2.41
C PRO A 189 17.24 -16.17 1.51
N GLY A 190 16.85 -15.74 0.29
CA GLY A 190 17.76 -15.18 -0.72
C GLY A 190 18.29 -16.18 -1.77
N ALA A 191 18.07 -17.48 -1.61
CA ALA A 191 18.38 -18.51 -2.62
C ALA A 191 17.21 -18.77 -3.60
N ALA A 192 16.07 -18.08 -3.44
CA ALA A 192 15.02 -18.04 -4.44
C ALA A 192 15.55 -17.29 -5.67
N VAL A 193 16.07 -18.06 -6.62
CA VAL A 193 16.56 -17.58 -7.91
C VAL A 193 15.36 -17.07 -8.70
N GLN A 194 15.09 -15.76 -8.65
CA GLN A 194 14.07 -15.12 -9.50
C GLN A 194 14.46 -15.08 -11.00
N SER A 195 15.62 -15.64 -11.38
CA SER A 195 15.94 -15.88 -12.78
C SER A 195 15.32 -17.15 -13.34
N THR A 196 14.56 -17.94 -12.55
CA THR A 196 13.72 -19.01 -13.10
C THR A 196 12.45 -18.40 -13.70
N ARG A 197 12.62 -17.82 -14.88
CA ARG A 197 11.56 -17.65 -15.86
C ARG A 197 10.99 -19.04 -16.16
N MET A 198 9.76 -19.32 -15.72
CA MET A 198 9.07 -20.58 -16.04
C MET A 198 8.47 -20.50 -17.44
N ASP A 199 9.30 -20.56 -18.49
CA ASP A 199 8.80 -20.79 -19.84
C ASP A 199 8.32 -22.26 -19.98
N ALA A 200 7.07 -22.55 -19.63
CA ALA A 200 6.40 -23.81 -19.94
C ALA A 200 4.88 -23.59 -20.16
N PRO A 201 4.23 -24.36 -21.05
CA PRO A 201 2.89 -24.02 -21.54
C PRO A 201 1.78 -24.42 -20.54
N ASN A 202 0.90 -23.45 -20.27
CA ASN A 202 -0.41 -23.58 -19.60
C ASN A 202 -0.42 -24.29 -18.23
N PHE A 203 -0.20 -23.51 -17.17
CA PHE A 203 -0.64 -23.88 -15.82
C PHE A 203 -1.92 -23.13 -15.47
N ALA A 204 -2.89 -23.83 -14.89
CA ALA A 204 -4.08 -23.21 -14.32
C ALA A 204 -3.75 -22.67 -12.91
N GLY A 205 -3.90 -21.35 -12.72
CA GLY A 205 -3.96 -20.74 -11.40
C GLY A 205 -5.23 -21.10 -10.60
N VAL A 206 -5.20 -20.78 -9.30
CA VAL A 206 -6.13 -21.24 -8.26
C VAL A 206 -7.61 -20.98 -8.59
N THR A 207 -8.35 -22.06 -8.83
CA THR A 207 -9.83 -22.11 -8.85
C THR A 207 -10.39 -22.40 -7.47
N GLY A 208 -11.30 -21.55 -6.98
CA GLY A 208 -12.08 -21.82 -5.79
C GLY A 208 -13.08 -20.69 -5.54
N GLY A 209 -14.39 -20.99 -5.63
CA GLY A 209 -15.48 -20.04 -5.42
C GLY A 209 -15.60 -19.57 -3.97
N VAL A 210 -14.68 -18.71 -3.54
CA VAL A 210 -14.69 -18.09 -2.21
C VAL A 210 -15.78 -17.02 -2.15
N ASP A 211 -16.63 -17.08 -1.12
CA ASP A 211 -17.60 -16.02 -0.90
C ASP A 211 -16.92 -14.78 -0.29
N HIS A 212 -16.76 -13.74 -1.10
CA HIS A 212 -16.27 -12.43 -0.67
C HIS A 212 -17.39 -11.48 -0.21
N SER A 213 -18.60 -11.98 0.11
CA SER A 213 -19.73 -11.16 0.58
C SER A 213 -19.38 -10.34 1.83
N ALA A 214 -18.69 -10.95 2.81
CA ALA A 214 -18.22 -10.28 4.02
C ALA A 214 -17.23 -9.16 3.68
N LEU A 215 -16.19 -9.45 2.89
CA LEU A 215 -15.20 -8.46 2.45
C LEU A 215 -15.84 -7.28 1.70
N ARG A 216 -16.75 -7.55 0.75
CA ARG A 216 -17.48 -6.50 0.03
C ARG A 216 -18.36 -5.67 0.97
N GLY A 217 -19.03 -6.34 1.92
CA GLY A 217 -19.83 -5.68 2.94
C GLY A 217 -19.01 -4.74 3.82
N GLU A 218 -17.81 -5.17 4.24
CA GLU A 218 -16.88 -4.32 4.99
C GLU A 218 -16.44 -3.11 4.16
N ILE A 219 -16.04 -3.29 2.91
CA ILE A 219 -15.57 -2.18 2.05
C ILE A 219 -16.69 -1.15 1.80
N ALA A 220 -17.92 -1.62 1.52
CA ALA A 220 -19.07 -0.75 1.34
C ALA A 220 -19.45 0.01 2.62
N SER A 221 -19.36 -0.65 3.78
CA SER A 221 -19.58 -0.04 5.09
C SER A 221 -18.50 0.99 5.39
N ALA A 222 -17.23 0.67 5.13
CA ALA A 222 -16.10 1.55 5.34
C ALA A 222 -16.20 2.82 4.51
N ARG A 223 -16.56 2.73 3.23
CA ARG A 223 -16.83 3.91 2.38
C ARG A 223 -17.85 4.84 3.01
N THR A 224 -19.01 4.28 3.40
CA THR A 224 -20.12 5.05 3.97
C THR A 224 -19.68 5.74 5.27
N ALA A 225 -18.99 5.00 6.13
CA ALA A 225 -18.44 5.49 7.38
C ALA A 225 -17.43 6.62 7.17
N ILE A 226 -16.41 6.43 6.31
CA ILE A 226 -15.35 7.42 6.06
C ILE A 226 -15.92 8.74 5.54
N ASN A 227 -16.87 8.66 4.61
CA ASN A 227 -17.53 9.85 4.06
C ASN A 227 -18.38 10.58 5.12
N GLY A 228 -18.90 9.87 6.13
CA GLY A 228 -19.65 10.45 7.24
C GLY A 228 -18.79 10.98 8.39
N LEU A 229 -17.47 10.75 8.40
CA LEU A 229 -16.60 11.22 9.47
C LEU A 229 -16.43 12.75 9.44
N ALA A 230 -16.50 13.36 10.62
CA ALA A 230 -16.19 14.77 10.79
C ALA A 230 -14.68 15.00 10.59
N GLN A 231 -14.34 16.07 9.87
CA GLN A 231 -12.98 16.51 9.68
C GLN A 231 -12.38 16.99 11.02
N THR A 232 -11.14 16.61 11.31
CA THR A 232 -10.38 17.06 12.49
C THR A 232 -9.16 17.92 12.14
N GLY A 233 -8.73 17.92 10.88
CA GLY A 233 -7.61 18.73 10.41
C GLY A 233 -7.61 18.96 8.89
N THR A 234 -6.72 19.83 8.42
CA THR A 234 -6.59 20.18 7.01
C THR A 234 -5.12 20.17 6.58
N LEU A 235 -4.79 19.38 5.56
CA LEU A 235 -3.52 19.50 4.85
C LEU A 235 -3.71 20.46 3.66
N ASN A 236 -3.45 21.75 3.88
CA ASN A 236 -3.63 22.75 2.84
C ASN A 236 -2.35 22.95 2.03
N VAL A 237 -2.37 22.49 0.78
CA VAL A 237 -1.29 22.64 -0.21
C VAL A 237 -1.71 23.54 -1.39
N SER A 238 -2.85 24.24 -1.29
CA SER A 238 -3.31 25.14 -2.35
C SER A 238 -2.33 26.28 -2.63
N GLY A 239 -1.68 26.80 -1.59
CA GLY A 239 -0.67 27.86 -1.72
C GLY A 239 0.60 27.44 -2.47
N SER A 240 0.88 26.14 -2.57
CA SER A 240 2.00 25.56 -3.32
C SER A 240 1.55 24.90 -4.63
N GLY A 241 0.35 25.24 -5.13
CA GLY A 241 -0.20 24.65 -6.36
C GLY A 241 -0.45 23.15 -6.25
N GLY A 242 -0.76 22.65 -5.03
CA GLY A 242 -0.97 21.23 -4.77
C GLY A 242 0.30 20.44 -4.46
N THR A 243 1.47 21.09 -4.42
CA THR A 243 2.76 20.39 -4.37
C THR A 243 3.40 20.39 -2.97
N ILE A 244 3.94 19.25 -2.55
CA ILE A 244 4.92 19.10 -1.46
C ILE A 244 6.24 18.66 -2.10
N ASN A 245 7.25 19.53 -2.06
CA ASN A 245 8.58 19.29 -2.66
C ASN A 245 9.74 19.38 -1.68
N SER A 246 9.44 19.39 -0.39
CA SER A 246 10.42 19.37 0.70
C SER A 246 10.00 18.34 1.75
N HIS A 247 10.97 17.89 2.53
CA HIS A 247 10.66 17.03 3.69
C HIS A 247 9.62 17.70 4.58
N THR A 248 8.52 16.99 4.79
CA THR A 248 7.35 17.44 5.55
C THR A 248 7.00 16.35 6.55
N THR A 249 6.83 16.74 7.81
CA THR A 249 6.32 15.86 8.86
C THR A 249 4.95 16.35 9.30
N ILE A 250 3.96 15.46 9.29
CA ILE A 250 2.63 15.68 9.83
C ILE A 250 2.58 15.02 11.20
N THR A 251 2.44 15.83 12.26
CA THR A 251 2.31 15.33 13.63
C THR A 251 0.85 15.20 14.01
N LEU A 252 0.44 13.99 14.37
CA LEU A 252 -0.92 13.62 14.76
C LEU A 252 -1.10 13.69 16.27
N GLY A 253 -2.32 14.00 16.69
CA GLY A 253 -2.76 13.76 18.07
C GLY A 253 -3.11 12.28 18.30
N PRO A 254 -3.29 11.85 19.56
CA PRO A 254 -3.81 10.53 19.86
C PRO A 254 -5.24 10.35 19.29
N GLY A 255 -5.59 9.12 18.94
CA GLY A 255 -6.89 8.78 18.35
C GLY A 255 -6.91 8.90 16.83
N LEU A 256 -8.13 8.86 16.27
CA LEU A 256 -8.37 9.00 14.84
C LEU A 256 -8.36 10.47 14.42
N ASN A 257 -7.50 10.80 13.46
CA ASN A 257 -7.41 12.10 12.81
C ASN A 257 -8.03 12.00 11.40
N VAL A 258 -8.98 12.86 11.05
CA VAL A 258 -9.59 12.90 9.73
C VAL A 258 -9.13 14.19 9.06
N ILE A 259 -8.23 14.05 8.08
CA ILE A 259 -7.50 15.17 7.48
C ILE A 259 -7.95 15.34 6.04
N ASP A 260 -8.54 16.50 5.74
CA ASP A 260 -8.89 16.83 4.36
C ASP A 260 -7.72 17.49 3.67
N ILE A 261 -7.36 16.98 2.50
CA ILE A 261 -6.34 17.60 1.66
C ILE A 261 -7.01 18.71 0.86
N VAL A 262 -6.44 19.91 0.86
CA VAL A 262 -6.95 21.05 0.09
C VAL A 262 -5.91 21.44 -0.95
N THR A 263 -6.20 21.19 -2.23
CA THR A 263 -5.28 21.40 -3.36
C THR A 263 -5.53 22.70 -4.14
N GLY A 264 -6.64 23.38 -3.86
CA GLY A 264 -7.04 24.58 -4.60
C GLY A 264 -7.45 24.31 -6.06
N GLY A 265 -7.91 23.09 -6.36
CA GLY A 265 -8.31 22.67 -7.71
C GLY A 265 -7.20 22.00 -8.52
N ASN A 266 -5.99 21.91 -7.98
CA ASN A 266 -4.87 21.17 -8.58
C ASN A 266 -4.88 19.70 -8.12
N ASP A 267 -4.01 18.90 -8.73
CA ASP A 267 -3.65 17.58 -8.19
C ASP A 267 -2.81 17.73 -6.92
N PHE A 268 -2.87 16.75 -6.02
CA PHE A 268 -1.89 16.62 -4.95
C PHE A 268 -0.62 15.99 -5.52
N LEU A 269 0.52 16.65 -5.40
CA LEU A 269 1.81 16.18 -5.90
C LEU A 269 2.84 16.12 -4.76
N LEU A 270 3.32 14.93 -4.43
CA LEU A 270 4.48 14.73 -3.58
C LEU A 270 5.69 14.39 -4.46
N GLN A 271 6.66 15.29 -4.56
CA GLN A 271 7.78 15.15 -5.49
C GLN A 271 9.13 15.45 -4.85
N ASN A 272 10.14 14.58 -5.04
CA ASN A 272 11.50 14.80 -4.51
C ASN A 272 11.52 15.05 -2.98
N ALA A 273 10.57 14.46 -2.26
CA ALA A 273 10.30 14.79 -0.87
C ALA A 273 10.00 13.55 -0.02
N ASN A 274 10.13 13.73 1.29
CA ASN A 274 9.69 12.77 2.30
C ASN A 274 8.45 13.34 2.98
N LEU A 275 7.32 12.64 2.92
CA LEU A 275 6.15 12.87 3.76
C LEU A 275 6.16 11.86 4.91
N VAL A 276 6.42 12.35 6.13
CA VAL A 276 6.40 11.52 7.34
C VAL A 276 5.10 11.79 8.10
N ILE A 277 4.31 10.76 8.36
CA ILE A 277 3.15 10.82 9.25
C ILE A 277 3.57 10.29 10.60
N ASP A 278 3.62 11.16 11.60
CA ASP A 278 4.13 10.87 12.93
C ASP A 278 3.07 11.13 14.00
N GLY A 279 3.18 10.46 15.14
CA GLY A 279 2.21 10.60 16.23
C GLY A 279 2.52 9.64 17.37
N PRO A 280 1.89 9.85 18.55
CA PRO A 280 2.06 8.95 19.69
C PRO A 280 1.41 7.59 19.44
N ALA A 281 1.67 6.63 20.33
CA ALA A 281 0.95 5.35 20.35
C ALA A 281 -0.57 5.56 20.40
N GLY A 282 -1.30 4.77 19.62
CA GLY A 282 -2.74 4.94 19.46
C GLY A 282 -3.14 6.19 18.66
N SER A 283 -2.27 6.74 17.82
CA SER A 283 -2.67 7.69 16.78
C SER A 283 -2.93 6.98 15.46
N GLY A 284 -3.92 7.46 14.72
CA GLY A 284 -4.24 7.01 13.38
C GLY A 284 -4.80 8.15 12.54
N ALA A 285 -4.75 8.00 11.22
CA ALA A 285 -5.22 9.04 10.31
C ALA A 285 -5.95 8.49 9.09
N ILE A 286 -6.97 9.22 8.65
CA ILE A 286 -7.59 9.09 7.34
C ILE A 286 -7.39 10.41 6.60
N PHE A 287 -6.58 10.39 5.56
CA PHE A 287 -6.41 11.50 4.63
C PHE A 287 -7.42 11.38 3.50
N ARG A 288 -8.33 12.34 3.38
CA ARG A 288 -9.33 12.37 2.29
C ARG A 288 -8.80 13.23 1.15
N VAL A 289 -8.63 12.61 -0.01
CA VAL A 289 -8.23 13.27 -1.25
C VAL A 289 -9.49 13.88 -1.90
N PRO A 290 -9.46 15.17 -2.32
CA PRO A 290 -10.59 15.79 -3.02
C PRO A 290 -11.04 14.99 -4.24
N GLY A 291 -12.36 14.91 -4.45
CA GLY A 291 -12.94 14.15 -5.58
C GLY A 291 -12.54 14.64 -6.98
N ASN A 292 -11.95 15.84 -7.09
CA ASN A 292 -11.45 16.42 -8.34
C ASN A 292 -9.93 16.37 -8.50
N ALA A 293 -9.19 15.86 -7.52
CA ALA A 293 -7.73 15.80 -7.56
C ALA A 293 -7.24 14.37 -7.79
N ASN A 294 -6.11 14.22 -8.48
CA ASN A 294 -5.28 13.03 -8.43
C ASN A 294 -4.31 13.13 -7.25
N PHE A 295 -3.84 11.99 -6.75
CA PHE A 295 -2.76 11.89 -5.77
C PHE A 295 -1.52 11.30 -6.45
N LEU A 296 -0.55 12.16 -6.73
CA LEU A 296 0.63 11.87 -7.53
C LEU A 296 1.87 11.87 -6.63
N VAL A 297 2.66 10.81 -6.71
CA VAL A 297 3.90 10.67 -5.94
C VAL A 297 5.02 10.28 -6.89
N SER A 298 6.06 11.10 -6.96
CA SER A 298 7.20 10.85 -7.84
C SER A 298 8.50 11.11 -7.12
N GLN A 299 9.43 10.14 -7.13
CA GLN A 299 10.76 10.33 -6.54
C GLN A 299 10.64 10.74 -5.07
N ALA A 300 9.80 10.04 -4.31
CA ALA A 300 9.37 10.50 -2.99
C ALA A 300 9.00 9.36 -2.05
N ASN A 301 8.99 9.64 -0.74
CA ASN A 301 8.65 8.66 0.28
C ASN A 301 7.42 9.08 1.08
N ILE A 302 6.56 8.11 1.39
CA ILE A 302 5.50 8.23 2.39
C ILE A 302 5.79 7.24 3.50
N LEU A 303 6.02 7.76 4.71
CA LEU A 303 6.62 7.01 5.81
C LEU A 303 5.84 7.22 7.11
N ILE A 304 5.78 6.18 7.95
CA ILE A 304 5.38 6.32 9.35
C ILE A 304 6.56 6.83 10.18
N GLY A 305 6.29 7.80 11.05
CA GLY A 305 7.24 8.40 11.98
C GLY A 305 7.53 7.53 13.21
N ASN A 306 8.65 7.79 13.89
CA ASN A 306 9.08 7.02 15.05
C ASN A 306 8.53 7.52 16.40
N GLY A 307 7.50 8.37 16.40
CA GLY A 307 6.84 8.91 17.60
C GLY A 307 5.94 7.92 18.35
N GLY A 308 5.74 6.70 17.82
CA GLY A 308 4.99 5.62 18.46
C GLY A 308 3.71 5.21 17.75
N ILE A 309 3.33 5.88 16.65
CA ILE A 309 2.25 5.47 15.76
C ILE A 309 2.50 4.06 15.17
N ASP A 310 1.44 3.24 15.12
CA ASP A 310 1.53 1.88 14.59
C ASP A 310 1.53 1.86 13.04
N LEU A 311 2.19 0.85 12.47
CA LEU A 311 2.09 0.56 11.03
C LEU A 311 0.65 0.12 10.69
N GLY A 312 0.11 0.63 9.58
CA GLY A 312 -1.28 0.35 9.19
C GLY A 312 -2.30 1.26 9.88
N SER A 313 -1.89 2.27 10.65
CA SER A 313 -2.81 3.24 11.26
C SER A 313 -3.15 4.43 10.35
N VAL A 314 -2.61 4.48 9.13
CA VAL A 314 -2.80 5.58 8.18
C VAL A 314 -3.42 5.10 6.89
N LEU A 315 -4.50 5.76 6.48
CA LEU A 315 -5.21 5.52 5.23
C LEU A 315 -5.26 6.80 4.39
N PHE A 316 -4.89 6.71 3.12
CA PHE A 316 -5.24 7.69 2.10
C PHE A 316 -6.45 7.17 1.33
N TYR A 317 -7.48 7.99 1.26
CA TYR A 317 -8.80 7.63 0.77
C TYR A 317 -9.24 8.56 -0.35
N SER A 318 -9.74 7.98 -1.44
CA SER A 318 -10.43 8.70 -2.50
C SER A 318 -11.76 8.03 -2.81
N ASP A 319 -12.83 8.82 -2.90
CA ASP A 319 -14.16 8.38 -3.34
C ASP A 319 -14.52 8.90 -4.73
N ARG A 320 -13.52 9.38 -5.48
CA ARG A 320 -13.68 9.92 -6.81
C ARG A 320 -14.39 8.92 -7.73
N GLN A 321 -15.43 9.37 -8.41
CA GLN A 321 -16.30 8.52 -9.24
C GLN A 321 -15.89 8.51 -10.73
N THR A 322 -14.59 8.55 -11.02
CA THR A 322 -14.09 8.50 -12.40
C THR A 322 -13.19 7.30 -12.60
N ASN A 323 -13.14 6.76 -13.81
CA ASN A 323 -12.28 5.63 -14.18
C ASN A 323 -10.80 6.00 -14.42
N ASN A 324 -10.37 7.19 -13.96
CA ASN A 324 -9.00 7.67 -14.07
C ASN A 324 -8.12 7.12 -12.94
N GLN A 325 -6.80 7.35 -13.07
CA GLN A 325 -5.83 7.14 -11.99
C GLN A 325 -6.10 8.09 -10.83
N HIS A 326 -6.48 7.55 -9.68
CA HIS A 326 -6.67 8.34 -8.45
C HIS A 326 -5.36 8.44 -7.70
N PHE A 327 -4.59 7.36 -7.70
CA PHE A 327 -3.27 7.30 -7.09
C PHE A 327 -2.25 6.84 -8.12
N ASN A 328 -1.16 7.61 -8.28
CA ASN A 328 -0.06 7.28 -9.18
C ASN A 328 1.28 7.46 -8.47
N PHE A 329 2.08 6.42 -8.43
CA PHE A 329 3.37 6.38 -7.75
C PHE A 329 4.47 5.99 -8.73
N ASN A 330 5.58 6.72 -8.72
CA ASN A 330 6.74 6.43 -9.54
C ASN A 330 8.04 6.67 -8.77
N ASN A 331 8.86 5.64 -8.58
CA ASN A 331 10.10 5.71 -7.78
C ASN A 331 9.79 6.13 -6.34
N THR A 332 9.18 5.25 -5.55
CA THR A 332 8.68 5.63 -4.21
C THR A 332 8.92 4.59 -3.13
N VAL A 333 9.16 5.03 -1.89
CA VAL A 333 8.97 4.17 -0.71
C VAL A 333 7.64 4.46 -0.06
N ILE A 334 6.89 3.40 0.19
CA ILE A 334 5.60 3.45 0.87
C ILE A 334 5.73 2.56 2.10
N HIS A 335 5.65 3.14 3.30
CA HIS A 335 5.85 2.39 4.53
C HIS A 335 4.72 2.63 5.51
N GLY A 336 3.93 1.59 5.79
CA GLY A 336 2.93 1.56 6.87
C GLY A 336 1.62 2.27 6.55
N VAL A 337 1.35 2.59 5.29
CA VAL A 337 0.16 3.34 4.86
C VAL A 337 -0.68 2.56 3.86
N ALA A 338 -2.00 2.71 3.92
CA ALA A 338 -2.94 2.11 2.97
C ALA A 338 -3.48 3.13 1.97
N PHE A 339 -3.85 2.69 0.77
CA PHE A 339 -4.47 3.49 -0.29
C PHE A 339 -5.74 2.85 -0.79
N TRP A 340 -6.87 3.50 -0.56
CA TRP A 340 -8.18 2.99 -0.96
C TRP A 340 -8.84 3.94 -1.95
N THR A 341 -9.22 3.40 -3.11
CA THR A 341 -10.20 4.00 -4.01
C THR A 341 -11.43 3.11 -4.05
N VAL A 342 -12.55 3.65 -3.58
CA VAL A 342 -13.82 2.90 -3.42
C VAL A 342 -14.99 3.57 -4.17
N GLY A 343 -14.65 4.36 -5.19
CA GLY A 343 -15.57 5.24 -5.94
C GLY A 343 -16.58 4.53 -6.85
N LEU A 344 -16.65 3.19 -6.88
CA LEU A 344 -17.56 2.36 -7.70
C LEU A 344 -17.50 2.56 -9.22
N ALA A 345 -16.62 3.43 -9.71
CA ALA A 345 -16.61 3.91 -11.09
C ALA A 345 -15.26 3.72 -11.77
N GLY A 346 -14.45 2.79 -11.29
CA GLY A 346 -13.22 2.36 -11.95
C GLY A 346 -11.96 3.07 -11.50
N GLY A 347 -11.88 3.47 -10.24
CA GLY A 347 -10.67 4.10 -9.71
C GLY A 347 -9.44 3.21 -9.88
N GLU A 348 -8.38 3.78 -10.46
CA GLU A 348 -7.10 3.10 -10.67
C GLU A 348 -6.04 3.55 -9.65
N ILE A 349 -5.35 2.57 -9.07
CA ILE A 349 -4.06 2.74 -8.39
C ILE A 349 -2.97 2.22 -9.32
N ASN A 350 -2.05 3.10 -9.72
CA ASN A 350 -0.91 2.77 -10.56
C ASN A 350 0.41 2.97 -9.79
N ILE A 351 1.23 1.94 -9.67
CA ILE A 351 2.50 1.97 -8.94
C ILE A 351 3.61 1.43 -9.82
N ASN A 352 4.64 2.25 -10.03
CA ASN A 352 5.82 1.91 -10.79
C ASN A 352 7.08 2.12 -9.95
N ASN A 353 7.96 1.13 -9.89
CA ASN A 353 9.21 1.16 -9.15
C ASN A 353 9.03 1.64 -7.70
N ALA A 354 8.52 0.79 -6.83
CA ALA A 354 8.15 1.15 -5.47
C ALA A 354 8.32 -0.02 -4.52
N GLN A 355 8.56 0.28 -3.25
CA GLN A 355 8.70 -0.75 -2.24
C GLN A 355 8.25 -0.33 -0.85
N GLY A 356 8.07 -1.33 0.01
CA GLY A 356 7.86 -1.15 1.45
C GLY A 356 6.68 -1.98 1.94
N CYS A 357 5.78 -1.36 2.71
CA CYS A 357 4.66 -2.03 3.32
C CYS A 357 3.38 -1.21 3.17
N THR A 358 2.35 -1.79 2.56
CA THR A 358 1.11 -1.07 2.22
C THR A 358 -0.11 -2.00 2.15
N GLN A 359 -1.26 -1.42 1.83
CA GLN A 359 -2.47 -2.12 1.40
C GLN A 359 -3.15 -1.30 0.31
N LEU A 360 -3.57 -1.96 -0.76
CA LEU A 360 -4.19 -1.33 -1.92
C LEU A 360 -5.59 -1.89 -2.12
N ILE A 361 -6.59 -1.03 -2.14
CA ILE A 361 -7.98 -1.39 -2.48
C ILE A 361 -8.41 -0.48 -3.61
N ALA A 362 -8.76 -1.06 -4.75
CA ALA A 362 -9.18 -0.30 -5.91
C ALA A 362 -10.09 -1.12 -6.81
N ASP A 363 -10.72 -0.45 -7.76
CA ASP A 363 -11.34 -1.17 -8.87
C ASP A 363 -10.24 -1.77 -9.76
N LYS A 364 -9.20 -0.98 -10.06
CA LYS A 364 -8.03 -1.38 -10.85
C LYS A 364 -6.72 -1.13 -10.10
N ILE A 365 -5.82 -2.11 -10.08
CA ILE A 365 -4.47 -1.98 -9.54
C ILE A 365 -3.46 -2.37 -10.62
N THR A 366 -2.55 -1.46 -10.96
CA THR A 366 -1.43 -1.71 -11.88
C THR A 366 -0.12 -1.57 -11.14
N LEU A 367 0.72 -2.60 -11.16
CA LEU A 367 1.96 -2.70 -10.40
C LEU A 367 3.11 -3.10 -11.33
N ASN A 368 4.18 -2.30 -11.41
CA ASN A 368 5.36 -2.59 -12.22
C ASN A 368 6.64 -2.38 -11.43
N ASP A 369 7.51 -3.38 -11.35
CA ASP A 369 8.81 -3.29 -10.64
C ASP A 369 8.64 -2.94 -9.15
N VAL A 370 7.68 -3.57 -8.48
CA VAL A 370 7.34 -3.24 -7.09
C VAL A 370 7.77 -4.33 -6.08
N ARG A 371 7.86 -4.02 -4.77
CA ARG A 371 8.12 -5.00 -3.69
C ARG A 371 7.36 -4.64 -2.42
N PHE A 372 6.29 -5.36 -2.11
CA PHE A 372 5.41 -4.97 -0.99
C PHE A 372 5.19 -6.09 0.02
N CYS A 373 5.24 -5.68 1.28
CA CYS A 373 4.63 -6.38 2.40
C CYS A 373 3.28 -5.78 2.75
N GLN A 374 2.45 -6.55 3.45
CA GLN A 374 1.14 -6.08 3.88
C GLN A 374 1.23 -5.29 5.18
N CYS A 375 0.76 -4.04 5.10
CA CYS A 375 0.39 -3.20 6.22
C CYS A 375 -1.08 -2.81 6.04
N GLY A 376 -1.98 -3.76 6.35
CA GLY A 376 -3.42 -3.54 6.27
C GLY A 376 -3.84 -2.40 7.18
N PHE A 377 -4.80 -1.59 6.72
CA PHE A 377 -5.34 -0.54 7.59
C PHE A 377 -6.08 -1.18 8.76
N VAL A 378 -5.60 -0.92 9.99
CA VAL A 378 -6.23 -1.36 11.22
C VAL A 378 -6.60 -0.11 12.00
N PRO A 379 -7.90 0.21 12.11
CA PRO A 379 -8.35 1.28 12.96
C PRO A 379 -7.77 1.21 14.36
N VAL A 380 -7.27 2.34 14.84
CA VAL A 380 -6.83 2.42 16.23
C VAL A 380 -8.04 2.21 17.14
N PRO A 381 -7.99 1.24 18.08
CA PRO A 381 -9.02 1.10 19.09
C PRO A 381 -9.09 2.38 19.94
N ALA A 382 -10.30 2.90 20.23
CA ALA A 382 -10.38 4.08 21.09
C ALA A 382 -9.69 3.80 22.44
N PRO A 383 -8.84 4.73 22.94
CA PRO A 383 -8.11 4.56 24.21
C PRO A 383 -8.99 4.31 25.45
N GLY A 384 -10.32 4.38 25.32
CA GLY A 384 -11.27 4.34 26.45
C GLY A 384 -11.94 3.00 26.75
N ALA A 385 -11.96 2.02 25.84
CA ALA A 385 -12.79 0.82 26.04
C ALA A 385 -12.27 -0.10 27.17
N ALA A 386 -10.96 -0.25 27.30
CA ALA A 386 -10.35 -1.09 28.35
C ALA A 386 -10.31 -0.39 29.72
N GLY A 387 -10.08 0.93 29.75
CA GLY A 387 -9.97 1.70 31.00
C GLY A 387 -11.30 1.89 31.74
N LEU A 388 -12.40 2.09 31.02
CA LEU A 388 -13.73 2.28 31.62
C LEU A 388 -14.29 1.00 32.25
N LEU A 389 -13.99 -0.18 31.69
CA LEU A 389 -14.38 -1.46 32.29
C LEU A 389 -13.64 -1.71 33.62
N GLY A 390 -12.36 -1.34 33.70
CA GLY A 390 -11.57 -1.48 34.93
C GLY A 390 -12.06 -0.56 36.06
N LEU A 391 -12.38 0.70 35.76
CA LEU A 391 -12.87 1.66 36.76
C LEU A 391 -14.32 1.38 37.19
N GLY A 392 -15.17 0.91 36.27
CA GLY A 392 -16.53 0.46 36.58
C GLY A 392 -16.55 -0.76 37.50
N ALA A 393 -15.65 -1.72 37.27
CA ALA A 393 -15.49 -2.90 38.13
C ALA A 393 -15.00 -2.52 39.55
N LEU A 394 -14.05 -1.58 39.66
CA LEU A 394 -13.57 -1.09 40.96
C LEU A 394 -14.64 -0.33 41.76
N TRP A 395 -15.50 0.44 41.09
CA TRP A 395 -16.64 1.08 41.74
C TRP A 395 -17.74 0.09 42.17
N ALA A 396 -17.99 -0.96 41.37
CA ALA A 396 -18.94 -2.01 41.72
C ALA A 396 -18.46 -2.86 42.92
N ILE A 397 -17.14 -3.09 43.04
CA ILE A 397 -16.55 -3.80 44.18
C ILE A 397 -16.57 -2.93 45.44
N ARG A 398 -16.39 -1.61 45.33
CA ARG A 398 -16.37 -0.70 46.48
C ARG A 398 -17.74 -0.43 47.12
N ARG A 399 -18.85 -0.63 46.39
CA ARG A 399 -20.22 -0.49 46.95
C ARG A 399 -20.72 -1.68 47.79
N ARG A 400 -19.96 -2.76 47.94
CA ARG A 400 -20.36 -3.94 48.76
C ARG A 400 -19.84 -3.98 50.20
N ARG A 401 -19.27 -2.89 50.72
CA ARG A 401 -18.86 -2.79 52.14
C ARG A 401 -19.34 -1.45 52.70
N THR A 402 -20.47 -1.38 53.40
CA THR A 402 -20.62 -1.56 54.86
C THR A 402 -22.02 -1.03 55.29
N PRO A 403 -22.52 -1.19 56.54
CA PRO A 403 -22.10 -2.02 57.68
C PRO A 403 -23.23 -2.90 58.28
N ARG A 404 -22.86 -3.78 59.22
CA ARG A 404 -23.74 -4.25 60.31
C ARG A 404 -23.42 -3.46 61.56
#